data_AF-A0A7S6W2U9-F1
#
_entry.id   AF-A0A7S6W2U9-F1
#
_cell.length_a   1.000
_cell.length_b   1.000
_cell.length_c   1.000
_cell.angle_alpha   90.00
_cell.angle_beta   90.00
_cell.angle_gamma   90.00
#
_symmetry.space_group_name_H-M   'P 1'
#
loop_
_entity.id
_entity.type
_entity.pdbx_description
1 polymer ?
#
loop_
_entity_poly.entity_id
_entity_poly.type
_entity_poly.pdbx_seq_one_letter_code
_entity_poly.pdbx_strand_id
1 'polypeptide(L)'
;MNFCAVDWNELIKLFTPFFITLIVYYVWHKQKGKEVIASEAKSLLKNLLEEAAHISALKYENSISSEILSEKIERINIISQDNYRCILYLESCLNEPDLLELFKNYSSLAFEVKHIIRKCVSASEDDNSDFHDNLWKYSKCFDHYQDLVDKVIKEVSPFTTYKKSFKLKHYS
;
A
#
# COMPACT_ATOMS: atom_id res chain seq x y z
N MET A 1 43.19 -44.25 -34.73
CA MET A 1 42.48 -43.47 -33.69
C MET A 1 41.36 -42.72 -34.39
N ASN A 2 40.12 -43.17 -34.23
CA ASN A 2 38.97 -42.50 -34.85
C ASN A 2 38.69 -41.22 -34.05
N PHE A 3 38.93 -40.06 -34.67
CA PHE A 3 38.46 -38.79 -34.15
C PHE A 3 36.94 -38.77 -34.34
N CYS A 4 36.17 -38.92 -33.27
CA CYS A 4 34.75 -38.59 -33.30
C CYS A 4 34.65 -37.10 -33.59
N ALA A 5 34.19 -36.74 -34.80
CA ALA A 5 33.78 -35.38 -35.09
C ALA A 5 32.54 -35.11 -34.23
N VAL A 6 32.68 -34.23 -33.24
CA VAL A 6 31.57 -33.78 -32.41
C VAL A 6 30.61 -33.02 -33.32
N ASP A 7 29.39 -33.54 -33.48
CA ASP A 7 28.33 -32.84 -34.21
C ASP A 7 27.79 -31.71 -33.34
N TRP A 8 28.34 -30.52 -33.57
CA TRP A 8 27.95 -29.30 -32.87
C TRP A 8 26.45 -28.98 -33.03
N ASN A 9 25.79 -29.43 -34.09
CA ASN A 9 24.35 -29.24 -34.26
C ASN A 9 23.53 -30.10 -33.29
N GLU A 10 23.96 -31.34 -33.02
CA GLU A 10 23.30 -32.18 -32.01
C GLU A 10 23.50 -31.65 -30.60
N LEU A 11 24.70 -31.15 -30.29
CA LEU A 11 24.98 -30.47 -29.02
C LEU A 11 24.12 -29.21 -28.82
N ILE A 12 23.97 -28.38 -29.85
CA ILE A 12 23.10 -27.19 -29.79
C ILE A 12 21.65 -27.61 -29.55
N LYS A 13 21.14 -28.62 -30.25
CA LYS A 13 19.78 -29.15 -30.03
C LYS A 13 19.59 -29.70 -28.63
N LEU A 14 20.60 -30.35 -28.06
CA LEU A 14 20.58 -30.86 -26.69
C LEU A 14 20.52 -29.73 -25.65
N PHE A 15 21.25 -28.63 -25.86
CA PHE A 15 21.29 -27.51 -24.92
C PHE A 15 20.18 -26.45 -25.13
N THR A 16 19.59 -26.37 -26.31
CA THR A 16 18.54 -25.39 -26.64
C THR A 16 17.38 -25.38 -25.63
N PRO A 17 16.82 -26.53 -25.18
CA PRO A 17 15.78 -26.56 -24.16
C PRO A 17 16.21 -25.92 -22.83
N PHE A 18 17.46 -26.09 -22.42
CA PHE A 18 17.98 -25.52 -21.18
C PHE A 18 18.08 -24.00 -21.28
N PHE A 19 18.59 -23.46 -22.39
CA PHE A 19 18.64 -22.02 -22.62
C PHE A 19 17.25 -21.39 -22.70
N ILE A 20 16.32 -22.03 -23.42
CA ILE A 20 14.93 -21.56 -23.50
C ILE A 20 14.29 -21.55 -22.12
N THR A 21 14.46 -22.63 -21.34
CA THR A 21 13.90 -22.74 -19.99
C THR A 21 14.46 -21.66 -19.07
N LEU A 22 15.76 -21.37 -19.14
CA LEU A 22 16.40 -20.33 -18.33
C LEU A 22 15.88 -18.94 -18.69
N ILE A 23 15.71 -18.65 -19.98
CA ILE A 23 15.12 -17.38 -20.46
C ILE A 23 13.67 -17.25 -19.98
N VAL A 24 12.85 -18.29 -20.18
CA VAL A 24 11.44 -18.31 -19.76
C VAL A 24 11.35 -18.12 -18.24
N TYR A 25 12.15 -18.84 -17.47
CA TYR A 25 12.21 -18.71 -16.01
C TYR A 25 12.55 -17.28 -15.58
N TYR A 26 13.58 -16.67 -16.17
CA TYR A 26 14.01 -15.32 -15.83
C TYR A 26 12.94 -14.27 -16.17
N VAL A 27 12.34 -14.36 -17.36
CA VAL A 27 11.27 -13.46 -17.80
C VAL A 27 10.04 -13.61 -16.93
N TRP A 28 9.63 -14.84 -16.63
CA TRP A 28 8.45 -15.15 -15.83
C TRP A 28 8.59 -14.67 -14.40
N HIS A 29 9.73 -14.93 -13.73
CA HIS A 29 9.97 -14.44 -12.37
C HIS A 29 9.94 -12.91 -12.29
N LYS A 30 10.52 -12.22 -13.29
CA LYS A 30 10.50 -10.76 -13.35
C LYS A 30 9.11 -10.20 -13.58
N GLN A 31 8.27 -10.88 -14.36
CA GLN A 31 6.87 -10.49 -14.55
C GLN A 31 6.05 -10.72 -13.27
N LYS A 32 6.19 -11.88 -12.63
CA LYS A 32 5.47 -12.20 -11.39
C LYS A 32 5.77 -11.22 -10.27
N GLY A 33 7.02 -10.81 -10.08
CA GLY A 33 7.36 -9.79 -9.08
C GLY A 33 6.65 -8.45 -9.33
N LYS A 34 6.52 -8.04 -10.60
CA LYS A 34 5.79 -6.82 -10.96
C LYS A 34 4.28 -6.95 -10.73
N GLU A 35 3.70 -8.12 -11.01
CA GLU A 35 2.28 -8.39 -10.78
C GLU A 35 1.91 -8.27 -9.30
N VAL A 36 2.72 -8.84 -8.41
CA VAL A 36 2.46 -8.76 -6.96
C VAL A 36 2.55 -7.31 -6.47
N ILE A 37 3.56 -6.55 -6.89
CA ILE A 37 3.68 -5.13 -6.52
C ILE A 37 2.49 -4.32 -7.05
N ALA A 38 2.07 -4.55 -8.29
CA ALA A 38 0.89 -3.87 -8.83
C ALA A 38 -0.38 -4.23 -8.05
N SER A 39 -0.50 -5.48 -7.59
CA SER A 39 -1.60 -5.94 -6.74
C SER A 39 -1.60 -5.26 -5.37
N GLU A 40 -0.44 -5.24 -4.69
CA GLU A 40 -0.27 -4.59 -3.39
C GLU A 40 -0.49 -3.08 -3.47
N ALA A 41 0.01 -2.43 -4.52
CA ALA A 41 -0.24 -1.02 -4.78
C ALA A 41 -1.74 -0.73 -4.99
N LYS A 42 -2.47 -1.59 -5.73
CA LYS A 42 -3.93 -1.45 -5.90
C LYS A 42 -4.68 -1.63 -4.59
N SER A 43 -4.27 -2.62 -3.79
CA SER A 43 -4.82 -2.86 -2.46
C SER A 43 -4.66 -1.62 -1.57
N LEU A 44 -3.44 -1.08 -1.52
CA LEU A 44 -3.13 0.15 -0.78
C LEU A 44 -3.99 1.33 -1.25
N LEU A 45 -4.10 1.59 -2.56
CA LEU A 45 -4.93 2.69 -3.05
C LEU A 45 -6.39 2.57 -2.64
N LYS A 46 -6.97 1.37 -2.77
CA LYS A 46 -8.36 1.10 -2.38
C LYS A 46 -8.55 1.36 -0.89
N ASN A 47 -7.66 0.82 -0.08
CA ASN A 47 -7.72 0.91 1.38
C ASN A 47 -7.51 2.35 1.86
N LEU A 48 -6.61 3.13 1.25
CA LEU A 48 -6.42 4.56 1.55
C LEU A 48 -7.69 5.39 1.28
N LEU A 49 -8.35 5.14 0.14
CA LEU A 49 -9.60 5.81 -0.20
C LEU A 49 -10.72 5.45 0.78
N GLU A 50 -10.80 4.17 1.15
CA GLU A 50 -11.80 3.69 2.12
C GLU A 50 -11.54 4.28 3.52
N GLU A 51 -10.29 4.32 3.98
CA GLU A 51 -9.90 4.95 5.24
C GLU A 51 -10.26 6.43 5.26
N ALA A 52 -9.90 7.16 4.20
CA ALA A 52 -10.21 8.58 4.06
C ALA A 52 -11.72 8.85 4.05
N ALA A 53 -12.52 7.97 3.42
CA ALA A 53 -13.96 8.06 3.42
C ALA A 53 -14.55 7.88 4.82
N HIS A 54 -14.08 6.88 5.59
CA HIS A 54 -14.53 6.68 6.97
C HIS A 54 -14.14 7.84 7.89
N ILE A 55 -12.92 8.36 7.78
CA ILE A 55 -12.47 9.52 8.56
C ILE A 55 -13.28 10.77 8.21
N SER A 56 -13.56 10.98 6.92
CA SER A 56 -14.38 12.10 6.47
C SER A 56 -15.82 11.98 6.98
N ALA A 57 -16.38 10.77 6.97
CA ALA A 57 -17.69 10.51 7.52
C ALA A 57 -17.75 10.83 9.03
N LEU A 58 -16.73 10.43 9.81
CA LEU A 58 -16.64 10.79 11.22
C LEU A 58 -16.58 12.31 11.44
N LYS A 59 -15.94 13.06 10.53
CA LYS A 59 -15.82 14.52 10.63
C LYS A 59 -17.11 15.26 10.27
N TYR A 60 -17.85 14.80 9.27
CA TYR A 60 -18.92 15.59 8.63
C TYR A 60 -20.34 15.04 8.83
N GLU A 61 -20.54 13.80 9.29
CA GLU A 61 -21.88 13.28 9.57
C GLU A 61 -22.41 13.83 10.90
N ASN A 62 -23.43 14.70 10.88
CA ASN A 62 -23.92 15.42 12.07
C ASN A 62 -24.61 14.56 13.15
N SER A 63 -24.89 13.28 12.86
CA SER A 63 -25.57 12.38 13.79
C SER A 63 -25.16 10.93 13.53
N ILE A 64 -24.15 10.46 14.24
CA ILE A 64 -23.70 9.07 14.20
C ILE A 64 -24.22 8.39 15.46
N SER A 65 -24.85 7.21 15.34
CA SER A 65 -25.21 6.43 16.53
C SER A 65 -23.94 5.82 17.16
N SER A 66 -23.96 5.54 18.46
CA SER A 66 -22.80 4.90 19.13
C SER A 66 -22.37 3.59 18.46
N GLU A 67 -23.35 2.79 18.02
CA GLU A 67 -23.10 1.55 17.27
C GLU A 67 -22.37 1.81 15.95
N ILE A 68 -22.86 2.73 15.11
CA ILE A 68 -22.23 3.08 13.83
C ILE A 68 -20.85 3.72 14.04
N LEU A 69 -20.68 4.52 15.10
CA LEU A 69 -19.40 5.12 15.46
C LEU A 69 -18.37 4.04 15.77
N SER A 70 -18.73 3.07 16.61
CA SER A 70 -17.87 1.94 16.95
C SER A 70 -17.49 1.10 15.74
N GLU A 71 -18.45 0.80 14.86
CA GLU A 71 -18.22 0.07 13.61
C GLU A 71 -17.24 0.80 12.70
N LYS A 72 -17.43 2.11 12.49
CA LYS A 72 -16.51 2.92 11.66
C LYS A 72 -15.10 2.96 12.25
N ILE A 73 -14.96 3.07 13.57
CA ILE A 73 -13.65 3.08 14.24
C ILE A 73 -12.96 1.72 14.10
N GLU A 74 -13.69 0.61 14.29
CA GLU A 74 -13.17 -0.73 14.06
C GLU A 74 -12.70 -0.90 12.61
N ARG A 75 -13.53 -0.45 11.66
CA ARG A 75 -13.21 -0.49 10.23
C ARG A 75 -11.94 0.29 9.90
N ILE A 76 -11.79 1.51 10.44
CA ILE A 76 -10.55 2.29 10.32
C ILE A 76 -9.36 1.53 10.89
N ASN A 77 -9.50 0.89 12.06
CA ASN A 77 -8.40 0.14 12.67
C ASN A 77 -7.91 -1.01 11.77
N ILE A 78 -8.85 -1.78 11.20
CA ILE A 78 -8.55 -2.88 10.28
C ILE A 78 -7.86 -2.35 9.02
N ILE A 79 -8.47 -1.34 8.37
CA ILE A 79 -7.97 -0.80 7.10
C ILE A 79 -6.54 -0.27 7.26
N SER A 80 -6.22 0.47 8.31
CA SER A 80 -4.84 0.99 8.40
C SER A 80 -3.81 -0.05 8.81
N GLN A 81 -4.22 -1.17 9.44
CA GLN A 81 -3.29 -2.30 9.59
C GLN A 81 -2.96 -2.90 8.23
N ASP A 82 -3.95 -3.00 7.34
CA ASP A 82 -3.73 -3.48 5.98
C ASP A 82 -2.91 -2.47 5.16
N ASN A 83 -3.17 -1.17 5.29
CA ASN A 83 -2.33 -0.12 4.69
C ASN A 83 -0.87 -0.25 5.13
N TYR A 84 -0.64 -0.41 6.44
CA TYR A 84 0.71 -0.56 6.97
C TYR A 84 1.42 -1.79 6.40
N ARG A 85 0.72 -2.93 6.26
CA ARG A 85 1.29 -4.14 5.65
C ARG A 85 1.64 -3.94 4.17
N CYS A 86 0.73 -3.35 3.39
CA CYS A 86 0.99 -3.04 1.99
C CYS A 86 2.18 -2.08 1.83
N ILE A 87 2.27 -1.05 2.69
CA ILE A 87 3.39 -0.12 2.73
C ILE A 87 4.70 -0.85 3.00
N LEU A 88 4.79 -1.66 4.07
CA LEU A 88 6.00 -2.42 4.38
C LEU A 88 6.43 -3.32 3.21
N TYR A 89 5.48 -3.96 2.55
CA TYR A 89 5.77 -4.76 1.36
C TYR A 89 6.34 -3.90 0.23
N LEU A 90 5.70 -2.78 -0.10
CA LEU A 90 6.17 -1.87 -1.14
C LEU A 90 7.54 -1.26 -0.80
N GLU A 91 7.79 -0.88 0.44
CA GLU A 91 9.09 -0.38 0.92
C GLU A 91 10.21 -1.42 0.75
N SER A 92 9.89 -2.69 1.02
CA SER A 92 10.81 -3.81 0.86
C SER A 92 11.13 -4.11 -0.61
N CYS A 93 10.18 -3.85 -1.51
CA CYS A 93 10.31 -4.17 -2.93
C CYS A 93 10.85 -3.01 -3.77
N LEU A 94 10.47 -1.78 -3.46
CA LEU A 94 10.76 -0.59 -4.24
C LEU A 94 12.02 0.11 -3.73
N ASN A 95 12.84 0.59 -4.66
CA ASN A 95 14.02 1.39 -4.37
C ASN A 95 13.78 2.87 -4.71
N GLU A 96 12.81 3.49 -4.04
CA GLU A 96 12.34 4.85 -4.30
C GLU A 96 12.35 5.67 -3.00
N PRO A 97 13.45 6.38 -2.67
CA PRO A 97 13.65 7.00 -1.35
C PRO A 97 12.56 8.02 -1.00
N ASP A 98 12.11 8.81 -1.97
CA ASP A 98 11.06 9.81 -1.78
C ASP A 98 9.72 9.16 -1.41
N LEU A 99 9.43 7.98 -1.99
CA LEU A 99 8.23 7.21 -1.67
C LEU A 99 8.31 6.62 -0.25
N LEU A 100 9.50 6.17 0.17
CA LEU A 100 9.74 5.68 1.53
C LEU A 100 9.54 6.80 2.57
N GLU A 101 10.02 8.01 2.29
CA GLU A 101 9.78 9.16 3.17
C GLU A 101 8.28 9.50 3.24
N LEU A 102 7.60 9.48 2.11
CA LEU A 102 6.16 9.72 2.03
C LEU A 102 5.36 8.69 2.85
N PHE A 103 5.74 7.41 2.78
CA PHE A 103 5.12 6.35 3.58
C PHE A 103 5.33 6.51 5.08
N LYS A 104 6.52 6.94 5.51
CA LYS A 104 6.80 7.26 6.92
C LYS A 104 5.94 8.41 7.42
N ASN A 105 5.87 9.48 6.62
CA ASN A 105 5.05 10.65 6.95
C ASN A 105 3.57 10.26 7.06
N TYR A 106 3.06 9.48 6.10
CA TYR A 106 1.68 8.97 6.14
C TYR A 106 1.43 8.12 7.39
N SER A 107 2.32 7.16 7.68
CA SER A 107 2.15 6.25 8.82
C SER A 107 2.14 7.00 10.16
N SER A 108 3.01 8.02 10.30
CA SER A 108 3.05 8.87 11.49
C SER A 108 1.76 9.66 11.66
N LEU A 109 1.29 10.32 10.60
CA LEU A 109 0.09 11.15 10.66
C LEU A 109 -1.19 10.31 10.82
N ALA A 110 -1.27 9.15 10.17
CA ALA A 110 -2.37 8.20 10.34
C ALA A 110 -2.46 7.70 11.80
N PHE A 111 -1.31 7.46 12.44
CA PHE A 111 -1.26 7.11 13.86
C PHE A 111 -1.77 8.25 14.75
N GLU A 112 -1.36 9.50 14.47
CA GLU A 112 -1.83 10.68 15.19
C GLU A 112 -3.35 10.86 15.05
N VAL A 113 -3.88 10.78 13.83
CA VAL A 113 -5.32 10.86 13.55
C VAL A 113 -6.10 9.80 14.35
N LYS A 114 -5.63 8.55 14.38
CA LYS A 114 -6.25 7.50 15.20
C LYS A 114 -6.21 7.80 16.68
N HIS A 115 -5.11 8.35 17.17
CA HIS A 115 -4.97 8.73 18.56
C HIS A 115 -5.97 9.84 18.92
N ILE A 116 -6.12 10.84 18.05
CA ILE A 116 -7.13 11.90 18.19
C ILE A 116 -8.54 11.32 18.22
N ILE A 117 -8.90 10.46 17.26
CA ILE A 117 -10.22 9.82 17.21
C ILE A 117 -10.50 9.09 18.53
N ARG A 118 -9.58 8.25 19.02
CA ARG A 118 -9.75 7.54 20.30
C ARG A 118 -9.92 8.49 21.47
N LYS A 119 -9.13 9.55 21.53
CA LYS A 119 -9.23 10.56 22.59
C LYS A 119 -10.58 11.27 22.57
N CYS A 120 -11.09 11.61 21.38
CA CYS A 120 -12.42 12.22 21.22
C CYS A 120 -13.51 11.27 21.70
N VAL A 121 -13.45 9.98 21.35
CA VAL A 121 -14.40 8.96 21.81
C VAL A 121 -14.39 8.81 23.34
N SER A 122 -13.21 8.80 23.95
CA SER A 122 -13.09 8.67 25.42
C SER A 122 -13.53 9.93 26.18
N ALA A 123 -13.57 11.09 25.52
CA ALA A 123 -13.94 12.36 26.13
C ALA A 123 -15.45 12.69 26.01
N SER A 124 -16.15 12.03 25.10
CA SER A 124 -17.61 12.12 24.97
C SER A 124 -18.29 11.13 25.92
N GLU A 125 -18.82 11.63 27.05
CA GLU A 125 -19.67 10.85 27.96
C GLU A 125 -21.07 10.69 27.35
N ASP A 126 -21.37 9.53 26.74
CA ASP A 126 -22.66 9.09 26.15
C ASP A 126 -23.35 10.01 25.11
N ASP A 127 -23.00 11.29 25.03
CA ASP A 127 -23.56 12.28 24.10
C ASP A 127 -22.55 12.58 22.98
N ASN A 128 -22.92 12.20 21.75
CA ASN A 128 -22.10 12.34 20.55
C ASN A 128 -21.93 13.80 20.09
N SER A 129 -22.63 14.75 20.71
CA SER A 129 -22.46 16.18 20.43
C SER A 129 -21.04 16.67 20.78
N ASP A 130 -20.50 16.24 21.92
CA ASP A 130 -19.13 16.58 22.34
C ASP A 130 -18.07 15.92 21.44
N PHE A 131 -18.37 14.79 20.83
CA PHE A 131 -17.44 14.10 19.93
C PHE A 131 -17.11 14.92 18.69
N HIS A 132 -18.12 15.47 18.00
CA HIS A 132 -17.92 16.28 16.79
C HIS A 132 -17.20 17.59 17.09
N ASP A 133 -17.56 18.27 18.18
CA ASP A 133 -16.90 19.51 18.60
C ASP A 133 -15.43 19.25 18.95
N ASN A 134 -15.14 18.10 19.58
CA ASN A 134 -13.78 17.69 19.88
C ASN A 134 -12.99 17.33 18.61
N LEU A 135 -13.60 16.68 17.61
CA LEU A 135 -12.96 16.42 16.32
C LEU A 135 -12.65 17.71 15.55
N TRP A 136 -13.56 18.69 15.57
CA TRP A 136 -13.40 19.96 14.87
C TRP A 136 -12.17 20.75 15.32
N LYS A 137 -11.80 20.64 16.61
CA LYS A 137 -10.56 21.24 17.17
C LYS A 137 -9.30 20.75 16.45
N TYR A 138 -9.33 19.57 15.84
CA TYR A 138 -8.21 18.97 15.11
C TYR A 138 -8.43 18.98 13.59
N SER A 139 -9.37 19.77 13.06
CA SER A 139 -9.69 19.87 11.62
C SER A 139 -8.45 19.99 10.73
N LYS A 140 -7.48 20.84 11.10
CA LYS A 140 -6.21 20.99 10.36
C LYS A 140 -5.40 19.70 10.26
N CYS A 141 -5.41 18.85 11.29
CA CYS A 141 -4.72 17.55 11.28
C CYS A 141 -5.42 16.59 10.31
N PHE A 142 -6.75 16.57 10.30
CA PHE A 142 -7.53 15.78 9.34
C PHE A 142 -7.35 16.27 7.90
N ASP A 143 -7.29 17.57 7.67
CA ASP A 143 -7.07 18.15 6.34
C ASP A 143 -5.66 17.82 5.83
N HIS A 144 -4.64 17.92 6.70
CA HIS A 144 -3.28 17.47 6.38
C HIS A 144 -3.25 15.96 6.08
N TYR A 145 -4.00 15.16 6.84
CA TYR A 145 -4.10 13.72 6.57
C TYR A 145 -4.66 13.45 5.18
N GLN A 146 -5.72 14.15 4.76
CA GLN A 146 -6.29 14.03 3.41
C GLN A 146 -5.28 14.45 2.33
N ASP A 147 -4.60 15.59 2.50
CA ASP A 147 -3.55 16.04 1.57
C ASP A 147 -2.43 15.00 1.41
N LEU A 148 -2.08 14.33 2.50
CA LEU A 148 -1.04 13.32 2.50
C LEU A 148 -1.50 12.01 1.86
N VAL A 149 -2.74 11.61 2.10
CA VAL A 149 -3.38 10.48 1.40
C VAL A 149 -3.37 10.73 -0.11
N ASP A 150 -3.76 11.93 -0.56
CA ASP A 150 -3.77 12.27 -1.98
C ASP A 150 -2.38 12.23 -2.61
N LYS A 151 -1.35 12.69 -1.88
CA LYS A 151 0.04 12.56 -2.31
C LYS A 151 0.46 11.09 -2.42
N VAL A 152 0.14 10.25 -1.45
CA VAL A 152 0.45 8.81 -1.49
C VAL A 152 -0.25 8.17 -2.69
N ILE A 153 -1.53 8.46 -2.91
CA ILE A 153 -2.29 7.95 -4.06
C ILE A 153 -1.62 8.32 -5.38
N LYS A 154 -1.22 9.60 -5.51
CA LYS A 154 -0.56 10.10 -6.72
C LYS A 154 0.75 9.38 -7.00
N GLU A 155 1.59 9.17 -5.99
CA GLU A 155 2.91 8.53 -6.14
C GLU A 155 2.81 7.00 -6.30
N VAL A 156 1.81 6.35 -5.69
CA VAL A 156 1.60 4.90 -5.78
C VAL A 156 0.87 4.50 -7.07
N SER A 157 -0.01 5.36 -7.61
CA SER A 157 -0.82 5.08 -8.80
C SER A 157 -0.05 4.55 -10.03
N PRO A 158 1.13 5.09 -10.39
CA PRO A 158 1.92 4.57 -11.52
C PRO A 158 2.34 3.10 -11.38
N PHE A 159 2.46 2.57 -10.15
CA PHE A 159 2.82 1.17 -9.89
C PHE A 159 1.64 0.22 -10.17
N THR A 160 0.40 0.70 -10.07
CA THR A 160 -0.81 -0.11 -10.31
C THR A 160 -1.08 -0.41 -11.79
N THR A 161 -0.56 0.44 -12.68
CA THR A 161 -0.82 0.39 -14.13
C THR A 161 0.42 0.05 -14.95
N TYR A 162 1.50 -0.41 -14.30
CA TYR A 162 2.81 -0.68 -14.91
C TYR A 162 3.40 0.52 -15.69
N LYS A 163 2.91 1.74 -15.44
CA LYS A 163 3.34 2.96 -16.14
C LYS A 163 4.75 3.38 -15.77
N LYS A 164 5.18 3.13 -14.53
CA LYS A 164 6.54 3.41 -14.05
C LYS A 164 7.39 2.14 -14.10
N SER A 165 8.56 2.20 -14.74
CA SER A 165 9.57 1.15 -14.61
C SER A 165 10.27 1.29 -13.27
N PHE A 166 10.24 0.24 -12.44
CA PHE A 166 10.92 0.23 -11.15
C PHE A 166 11.90 -0.94 -11.07
N LYS A 167 12.95 -0.75 -10.27
CA LYS A 167 13.92 -1.80 -9.93
C LYS A 167 13.49 -2.46 -8.63
N LEU A 168 13.33 -3.77 -8.67
CA LEU A 168 13.17 -4.58 -7.47
C LEU A 168 14.45 -4.48 -6.64
N LYS A 169 14.35 -4.33 -5.33
CA LYS A 169 15.48 -4.62 -4.45
C LYS A 169 15.81 -6.11 -4.61
N HIS A 170 17.02 -6.41 -5.09
CA HIS A 170 17.51 -7.78 -5.10
C HIS A 170 17.93 -8.14 -3.68
N TYR A 171 17.27 -9.12 -3.09
CA TYR A 171 17.80 -9.83 -1.94
C TYR A 171 18.87 -10.78 -2.46
N SER A 172 20.13 -10.35 -2.38
CA SER A 172 21.32 -11.18 -2.54
C SER A 172 21.64 -11.88 -1.22
#